data_AF-X0TGX3-F1
#
_entry.id   AF-X0TGX3-F1
#
_cell.length_a   1.000
_cell.length_b   1.000
_cell.length_c   1.000
_cell.angle_alpha   90.00
_cell.angle_beta   90.00
_cell.angle_gamma   90.00
#
_symmetry.space_group_name_H-M   'P 1'
#
loop_
_entity.id
_entity.type
_entity.pdbx_description
1 polymer ?
#
loop_
_entity_poly.entity_id
_entity_poly.type
_entity_poly.pdbx_seq_one_letter_code
_entity_poly.pdbx_strand_id
1 'polypeptide(L)'
;MEDWFTYLKRGLSRTLPEDSISGPQEYSEVRANLQNLRPFVARHWSKGLLGALLILFNSLLALPLPLITRYLIDDVILAKQLDLLLGVVLLLALVKGASMLTGLLQQWYFARFEQEVLLDIQHDLLDRTLHFPKSFFDDKEVGYLMSRLSSDVRG
;
A
#
# COMPACT_ATOMS: atom_id res chain seq x y z
N MET A 1 -13.77 12.81 -42.77
CA MET A 1 -13.66 12.98 -41.32
C MET A 1 -13.11 11.68 -40.79
N GLU A 2 -11.87 11.66 -40.31
CA GLU A 2 -11.29 10.43 -39.78
C GLU A 2 -12.02 10.05 -38.49
N ASP A 3 -12.54 8.83 -38.48
CA ASP A 3 -13.39 8.30 -37.43
C ASP A 3 -12.56 8.03 -36.16
N TRP A 4 -13.09 8.39 -34.98
CA TRP A 4 -12.40 8.24 -33.68
C TRP A 4 -11.95 6.79 -33.42
N PHE A 5 -12.69 5.84 -33.98
CA PHE A 5 -12.36 4.40 -33.94
C PHE A 5 -11.01 4.07 -34.60
N THR A 6 -10.63 4.83 -35.62
CA THR A 6 -9.34 4.68 -36.32
C THR A 6 -8.18 5.11 -35.44
N TYR A 7 -8.34 6.19 -34.68
CA TYR A 7 -7.33 6.67 -33.71
C TYR A 7 -7.14 5.68 -32.56
N LEU A 8 -8.23 5.11 -32.04
CA LEU A 8 -8.19 4.09 -31.00
C LEU A 8 -7.43 2.84 -31.46
N LYS A 9 -7.78 2.33 -32.66
CA LYS A 9 -7.13 1.15 -33.24
C LYS A 9 -5.64 1.39 -33.51
N ARG A 10 -5.25 2.60 -33.93
CA ARG A 10 -3.85 3.01 -34.13
C ARG A 10 -3.07 3.12 -32.81
N GLY A 11 -3.72 3.60 -31.76
CA GLY A 11 -3.13 3.72 -30.43
C GLY A 11 -2.85 2.34 -29.80
N LEU A 12 -3.81 1.43 -29.90
CA LEU A 12 -3.69 0.05 -29.42
C LEU A 12 -2.70 -0.79 -30.22
N SER A 13 -2.48 -0.48 -31.50
CA SER A 13 -1.50 -1.17 -32.34
C SER A 13 -0.07 -0.64 -32.22
N ARG A 14 0.19 0.36 -31.37
CA ARG A 14 1.56 0.82 -31.11
C ARG A 14 2.30 -0.25 -30.32
N THR A 15 3.36 -0.78 -30.90
CA THR A 15 4.36 -1.56 -30.16
C THR A 15 5.00 -0.65 -29.11
N LEU A 16 5.07 -1.12 -27.87
CA LEU A 16 5.77 -0.39 -26.80
C LEU A 16 7.23 -0.14 -27.25
N PRO A 17 7.81 1.03 -26.95
CA PRO A 17 9.22 1.28 -27.24
C PRO A 17 10.08 0.15 -26.67
N GLU A 18 11.07 -0.31 -27.43
CA GLU A 18 12.01 -1.32 -26.94
C GLU A 18 12.69 -0.80 -25.67
N ASP A 19 12.55 -1.55 -24.59
CA ASP A 19 13.15 -1.18 -23.33
C ASP A 19 14.65 -1.46 -23.38
N SER A 20 15.43 -0.39 -23.44
CA SER A 20 16.88 -0.49 -23.58
C SER A 20 17.58 -1.18 -22.38
N ILE A 21 16.93 -1.27 -21.21
CA ILE A 21 17.48 -1.87 -19.98
C ILE A 21 17.02 -3.32 -19.80
N SER A 22 15.82 -3.64 -20.28
CA SER A 22 15.26 -4.98 -20.26
C SER A 22 15.93 -5.79 -21.36
N GLY A 23 17.00 -6.51 -21.00
CA GLY A 23 17.60 -7.49 -21.90
C GLY A 23 16.58 -8.53 -22.38
N PRO A 24 16.91 -9.35 -23.39
CA PRO A 24 16.05 -10.46 -23.83
C PRO A 24 16.04 -11.54 -22.75
N GLN A 25 15.30 -11.32 -21.65
CA GLN A 25 15.21 -12.23 -20.52
C GLN A 25 13.77 -12.68 -20.30
N GLU A 26 13.58 -13.95 -20.65
CA GLU A 26 12.82 -14.95 -19.93
C GLU A 26 12.52 -14.52 -18.48
N TYR A 27 11.24 -14.47 -18.10
CA TYR A 27 10.77 -14.16 -16.76
C TYR A 27 11.57 -14.97 -15.72
N SER A 28 12.62 -14.37 -15.15
CA SER A 28 13.36 -14.96 -14.04
C SER A 28 12.36 -15.34 -12.96
N GLU A 29 12.42 -16.59 -12.50
CA GLU A 29 11.47 -17.18 -11.57
C GLU A 29 11.12 -16.17 -10.47
N VAL A 30 9.82 -15.88 -10.26
CA VAL A 30 9.31 -14.92 -9.26
C VAL A 30 9.99 -15.08 -7.89
N ARG A 31 10.41 -16.30 -7.59
CA ARG A 31 11.13 -16.70 -6.37
C ARG A 31 12.52 -16.08 -6.24
N ALA A 32 13.27 -15.92 -7.34
CA ALA A 32 14.58 -15.27 -7.35
C ALA A 32 14.45 -13.76 -7.15
N ASN A 33 13.48 -13.12 -7.81
CA ASN A 33 13.19 -11.69 -7.63
C ASN A 33 12.76 -11.36 -6.19
N LEU A 34 11.93 -12.21 -5.56
CA LEU A 34 11.54 -12.03 -4.16
C LEU A 34 12.71 -12.17 -3.18
N GLN A 35 13.71 -13.00 -3.50
CA GLN A 35 14.88 -13.17 -2.64
C GLN A 35 15.75 -11.90 -2.57
N ASN A 36 15.80 -11.12 -3.65
CA ASN A 36 16.52 -9.84 -3.68
C ASN A 36 15.89 -8.76 -2.78
N LEU A 37 14.59 -8.88 -2.47
CA LEU A 37 13.87 -7.95 -1.59
C LEU A 37 13.99 -8.31 -0.10
N ARG A 38 14.44 -9.52 0.23
CA ARG A 38 14.63 -9.96 1.63
C ARG A 38 15.46 -9.02 2.50
N PRO A 39 16.61 -8.46 2.08
CA PRO A 39 17.39 -7.56 2.94
C PRO A 39 16.61 -6.29 3.32
N PHE A 40 15.83 -5.71 2.40
CA PHE A 40 15.00 -4.53 2.65
C PHE A 40 13.86 -4.82 3.64
N VAL A 41 13.21 -5.97 3.48
CA VAL A 41 12.15 -6.44 4.39
C VAL A 41 12.70 -6.77 5.77
N ALA A 42 13.86 -7.43 5.84
CA ALA A 42 14.52 -7.79 7.09
C ALA A 42 14.93 -6.56 7.90
N ARG A 43 15.44 -5.50 7.24
CA ARG A 43 15.80 -4.22 7.87
C ARG A 43 14.62 -3.54 8.55
N HIS A 44 13.41 -3.74 8.04
CA HIS A 44 12.17 -3.10 8.52
C HIS A 44 11.23 -4.02 9.30
N TRP A 45 11.66 -5.25 9.63
CA TRP A 45 10.78 -6.28 10.20
C TRP A 45 10.17 -5.89 11.55
N SER A 46 10.90 -5.18 12.42
CA SER A 46 10.36 -4.71 13.70
C SER A 46 9.19 -3.72 13.53
N LYS A 47 9.26 -2.85 12.52
CA LYS A 47 8.18 -1.91 12.18
C LYS A 47 7.02 -2.64 11.50
N GLY A 48 7.31 -3.63 10.66
CA GLY A 48 6.30 -4.50 10.07
C GLY A 48 5.52 -5.29 11.14
N LEU A 49 6.21 -5.82 12.14
CA LEU A 49 5.59 -6.54 13.26
C LEU A 49 4.64 -5.64 14.05
N LEU A 50 5.04 -4.39 14.31
CA LEU A 50 4.19 -3.41 14.99
C LEU A 50 2.95 -3.05 14.14
N GLY A 51 3.11 -2.93 12.82
CA GLY A 51 2.00 -2.76 11.89
C GLY A 51 1.03 -3.95 11.88
N ALA A 52 1.54 -5.18 11.92
CA ALA A 52 0.72 -6.39 12.00
C ALA A 52 -0.06 -6.46 13.33
N LEU A 53 0.58 -6.10 14.45
CA LEU A 53 -0.10 -6.00 15.75
C LEU A 53 -1.21 -4.94 15.74
N LEU A 54 -0.98 -3.78 15.11
CA LEU A 54 -2.01 -2.74 14.92
C LEU A 54 -3.20 -3.27 14.11
N ILE A 55 -2.95 -4.00 13.01
CA ILE A 55 -4.02 -4.61 12.21
C ILE A 55 -4.84 -5.60 13.04
N LEU A 56 -4.17 -6.49 13.79
CA LEU A 56 -4.85 -7.48 14.63
C LEU A 56 -5.69 -6.79 15.70
N PHE A 57 -5.14 -5.78 16.36
CA PHE A 57 -5.84 -5.03 17.40
C PHE A 57 -7.06 -4.27 16.83
N ASN A 58 -6.91 -3.59 15.69
CA ASN A 58 -8.01 -2.88 15.05
C ASN A 58 -9.11 -3.85 14.58
N SER A 59 -8.73 -5.01 14.06
CA SER A 59 -9.67 -6.07 13.64
C SER A 59 -10.45 -6.63 14.83
N LEU A 60 -9.79 -6.83 15.99
CA LEU A 60 -10.44 -7.24 17.23
C LEU A 60 -11.44 -6.18 17.72
N LEU A 61 -11.12 -4.88 17.61
CA LEU A 61 -12.02 -3.78 17.98
C LEU A 61 -13.24 -3.64 17.05
N ALA A 62 -13.19 -4.19 15.84
CA ALA A 62 -14.32 -4.16 14.93
C ALA A 62 -15.42 -5.21 15.27
N LEU A 63 -15.05 -6.30 15.97
CA LEU A 63 -15.98 -7.40 16.29
C LEU A 63 -17.07 -7.05 17.32
N PRO A 64 -16.82 -6.22 18.37
CA PRO A 64 -17.85 -5.85 19.34
C PRO A 64 -18.97 -4.98 18.76
N LEU A 65 -18.71 -4.16 17.74
CA LEU A 65 -19.71 -3.26 17.15
C LEU A 65 -21.02 -3.98 16.74
N PRO A 66 -21.00 -5.05 15.93
CA PRO A 66 -22.23 -5.76 15.55
C PRO A 66 -22.93 -6.42 16.74
N LEU A 67 -22.19 -6.91 17.74
CA LEU A 67 -22.78 -7.51 18.94
C LEU A 67 -23.49 -6.48 19.81
N ILE A 68 -22.88 -5.31 20.04
CA ILE A 68 -23.49 -4.20 20.77
C ILE A 68 -24.71 -3.67 20.01
N THR A 69 -24.63 -3.59 18.69
CA THR A 69 -25.75 -3.17 17.84
C THR A 69 -26.92 -4.15 17.95
N ARG A 70 -26.65 -5.46 17.96
CA ARG A 70 -27.66 -6.49 18.19
C ARG A 70 -28.33 -6.32 19.55
N TYR A 71 -27.55 -6.20 20.63
CA TYR A 71 -28.06 -6.01 21.99
C TYR A 71 -28.93 -4.75 22.10
N LEU A 72 -28.51 -3.65 21.48
CA LEU A 72 -29.29 -2.41 21.43
C LEU A 72 -30.65 -2.62 20.76
N ILE A 73 -30.70 -3.35 19.64
CA ILE A 73 -31.96 -3.58 18.90
C ILE A 73 -32.86 -4.55 19.67
N ASP A 74 -32.33 -5.71 20.07
CA ASP A 74 -33.11 -6.82 20.62
C ASP A 74 -33.56 -6.56 22.06
N ASP A 75 -32.67 -6.08 22.94
CA ASP A 75 -32.93 -6.01 24.38
C ASP A 75 -33.33 -4.61 24.88
N VAL A 76 -32.98 -3.55 24.15
CA VAL A 76 -33.30 -2.17 24.57
C VAL A 76 -34.51 -1.63 23.81
N ILE A 77 -34.46 -1.64 22.48
CA ILE A 77 -35.51 -1.05 21.64
C ILE A 77 -36.76 -1.93 21.66
N LEU A 78 -36.61 -3.24 21.43
CA LEU A 78 -37.76 -4.16 21.37
C LEU A 78 -38.42 -4.37 22.74
N ALA A 79 -37.63 -4.44 23.81
CA ALA A 79 -38.14 -4.62 25.18
C ALA A 79 -38.59 -3.31 25.87
N LYS A 80 -38.47 -2.15 25.19
CA LYS A 80 -38.84 -0.81 25.69
C LYS A 80 -38.18 -0.39 27.01
N GLN A 81 -36.98 -0.89 27.31
CA GLN A 81 -36.24 -0.52 28.53
C GLN A 81 -35.43 0.77 28.31
N LEU A 82 -36.11 1.92 28.42
CA LEU A 82 -35.52 3.23 28.14
C LEU A 82 -34.40 3.62 29.13
N ASP A 83 -34.39 3.03 30.33
CA ASP A 83 -33.37 3.28 31.36
C ASP A 83 -31.98 2.78 30.94
N LEU A 84 -31.91 1.68 30.17
CA LEU A 84 -30.66 1.10 29.67
C LEU A 84 -30.19 1.75 28.37
N LEU A 85 -31.08 2.46 27.67
CA LEU A 85 -30.80 3.00 26.34
C LEU A 85 -29.65 4.00 26.33
N LEU A 86 -29.62 4.92 27.29
CA LEU A 86 -28.55 5.91 27.39
C LEU A 86 -27.18 5.23 27.60
N GLY A 87 -27.12 4.21 28.46
CA GLY A 87 -25.88 3.47 28.75
C GLY A 87 -25.35 2.71 27.54
N VAL A 88 -26.23 2.01 26.81
CA VAL A 88 -25.84 1.24 25.62
C VAL A 88 -25.44 2.17 24.47
N VAL A 89 -26.14 3.29 24.27
CA VAL A 89 -25.77 4.28 23.24
C VAL A 89 -24.42 4.92 23.55
N LEU A 90 -24.15 5.28 24.81
CA LEU A 90 -22.84 5.80 25.23
C LEU A 90 -21.73 4.76 25.03
N LEU A 91 -21.97 3.49 25.39
CA LEU A 91 -21.03 2.41 25.17
C LEU A 91 -20.74 2.22 23.67
N LEU A 92 -21.77 2.22 22.83
CA LEU A 92 -21.62 2.11 21.37
C LEU A 92 -20.85 3.30 20.79
N ALA A 93 -21.16 4.52 21.23
CA ALA A 93 -20.45 5.72 20.81
C ALA A 93 -18.96 5.65 21.19
N LEU A 94 -18.66 5.19 22.41
CA LEU A 94 -17.29 5.04 22.91
C LEU A 94 -16.51 3.99 22.11
N VAL A 95 -17.10 2.80 21.88
CA VAL A 95 -16.47 1.72 21.10
C VAL A 95 -16.25 2.16 19.65
N LYS A 96 -17.25 2.79 19.02
CA LYS A 96 -17.12 3.32 17.66
C LYS A 96 -16.05 4.40 17.58
N GLY A 97 -15.99 5.31 18.56
CA GLY A 97 -14.96 6.33 18.66
C GLY A 97 -13.56 5.73 18.79
N ALA A 98 -13.37 4.75 19.67
CA ALA A 98 -12.11 4.06 19.85
C ALA A 98 -11.65 3.31 18.59
N SER A 99 -12.57 2.63 17.89
CA SER A 99 -12.28 1.97 16.62
C SER A 99 -11.86 2.98 15.54
N MET A 100 -12.55 4.11 15.43
CA MET A 100 -12.19 5.17 14.48
C MET A 100 -10.81 5.76 14.77
N LEU A 101 -10.50 6.07 16.03
CA LEU A 101 -9.19 6.57 16.44
C LEU A 101 -8.07 5.57 16.15
N THR A 102 -8.30 4.30 16.44
CA THR A 102 -7.34 3.22 16.14
C THR A 102 -7.11 3.08 14.64
N GLY A 103 -8.17 3.17 13.83
CA GLY A 103 -8.09 3.15 12.38
C GLY A 103 -7.26 4.32 11.82
N LEU A 104 -7.43 5.53 12.36
CA LEU A 104 -6.63 6.69 11.97
C LEU A 104 -5.15 6.53 12.34
N LEU A 105 -4.86 6.04 13.54
CA LEU A 105 -3.50 5.75 13.99
C LEU A 105 -2.83 4.70 13.10
N GLN A 106 -3.57 3.64 12.75
CA GLN A 106 -3.11 2.62 11.83
C GLN A 106 -2.79 3.23 10.46
N GLN A 107 -3.71 4.00 9.88
CA GLN A 107 -3.50 4.64 8.58
C GLN A 107 -2.28 5.56 8.58
N TRP A 108 -2.12 6.40 9.61
CA TRP A 108 -0.97 7.28 9.76
C TRP A 108 0.34 6.49 9.86
N TYR A 109 0.34 5.40 10.65
CA TYR A 109 1.50 4.54 10.81
C TYR A 109 1.92 3.89 9.48
N PHE A 110 0.96 3.30 8.75
CA PHE A 110 1.23 2.67 7.46
C PHE A 110 1.73 3.67 6.42
N ALA A 111 1.12 4.85 6.32
CA ALA A 111 1.58 5.89 5.40
C ALA A 111 3.03 6.31 5.69
N ARG A 112 3.39 6.45 6.98
CA ARG A 112 4.76 6.80 7.37
C ARG A 112 5.76 5.67 7.09
N PHE A 113 5.35 4.44 7.37
CA PHE A 113 6.14 3.23 7.12
C PHE A 113 6.41 3.03 5.63
N GLU A 114 5.37 3.13 4.80
CA GLU A 114 5.47 3.03 3.33
C GLU A 114 6.44 4.07 2.77
N GLN A 115 6.33 5.33 3.20
CA GLN A 115 7.26 6.38 2.78
C GLN A 115 8.70 6.10 3.21
N GLU A 116 8.92 5.60 4.41
CA GLU A 116 10.27 5.32 4.91
C GLU A 116 10.93 4.19 4.13
N VAL A 117 10.20 3.09 3.88
CA VAL A 117 10.68 1.98 3.06
C VAL A 117 10.94 2.44 1.62
N LEU A 118 10.03 3.23 1.05
CA LEU A 118 10.16 3.76 -0.30
C LEU A 118 11.42 4.64 -0.45
N LEU A 119 11.66 5.53 0.51
CA LEU A 119 12.82 6.40 0.51
C LEU A 119 14.13 5.63 0.65
N ASP A 120 14.16 4.59 1.49
CA ASP A 120 15.34 3.73 1.66
C ASP A 120 15.69 3.00 0.35
N ILE A 121 14.68 2.44 -0.33
CA ILE A 121 14.86 1.80 -1.63
C ILE A 121 15.34 2.80 -2.69
N GLN A 122 14.72 3.98 -2.78
CA GLN A 122 15.14 5.01 -3.73
C GLN A 122 16.57 5.47 -3.46
N HIS A 123 16.96 5.62 -2.19
CA HIS A 123 18.31 6.00 -1.80
C HIS A 123 19.34 4.97 -2.24
N ASP A 124 19.13 3.69 -1.92
CA ASP A 124 20.05 2.61 -2.27
C ASP A 124 20.18 2.42 -3.78
N LEU A 125 19.07 2.56 -4.51
CA LEU A 125 19.09 2.48 -5.98
C LEU A 125 19.78 3.69 -6.62
N LEU A 126 19.55 4.90 -6.11
CA LEU A 126 20.24 6.10 -6.58
C LEU A 126 21.75 5.97 -6.34
N ASP A 127 22.15 5.63 -5.11
CA ASP A 127 23.55 5.45 -4.75
C ASP A 127 24.21 4.41 -5.67
N ARG A 128 23.58 3.25 -5.84
CA ARG A 128 24.11 2.22 -6.74
C ARG A 128 24.21 2.66 -8.20
N THR A 129 23.22 3.39 -8.69
CA THR A 129 23.20 3.88 -10.08
C THR A 129 24.31 4.88 -10.31
N LEU A 130 24.54 5.81 -9.38
CA LEU A 130 25.58 6.83 -9.49
C LEU A 130 27.01 6.26 -9.49
N HIS A 131 27.20 5.04 -8.99
CA HIS A 131 28.49 4.33 -9.05
C HIS A 131 28.78 3.68 -10.42
N PHE A 132 27.88 3.79 -11.41
CA PHE A 132 28.12 3.23 -12.74
C PHE A 132 29.13 4.04 -13.57
N PRO A 133 29.86 3.38 -14.50
CA PRO A 133 30.83 4.05 -15.36
C PRO A 133 30.14 5.04 -16.29
N LYS A 134 30.86 6.10 -16.70
CA LYS A 134 30.36 7.13 -17.61
C LYS A 134 29.74 6.55 -18.90
N SER A 135 30.32 5.47 -19.43
CA SER A 135 29.82 4.79 -20.64
C SER A 135 28.36 4.35 -20.52
N PHE A 136 27.90 3.96 -19.33
CA PHE A 136 26.50 3.60 -19.10
C PHE A 136 25.55 4.80 -19.30
N PHE A 137 25.99 5.98 -18.88
CA PHE A 137 25.21 7.22 -19.00
C PHE A 137 25.33 7.86 -20.39
N ASP A 138 26.40 7.58 -21.12
CA ASP A 138 26.54 8.01 -22.51
C ASP A 138 25.56 7.24 -23.44
N ASP A 139 25.23 5.99 -23.11
CA ASP A 139 24.32 5.13 -23.89
C ASP A 139 22.83 5.36 -23.59
N LYS A 140 22.48 6.02 -22.47
CA LYS A 140 21.10 6.09 -21.95
C LYS A 140 20.67 7.50 -21.62
N GLU A 141 19.44 7.87 -22.03
CA GLU A 141 18.86 9.15 -21.65
C GLU A 141 18.63 9.25 -20.13
N VAL A 142 19.20 10.29 -19.51
CA VAL A 142 19.06 10.55 -18.06
C VAL A 142 17.58 10.68 -17.66
N GLY A 143 16.75 11.30 -18.51
CA GLY A 143 15.30 11.43 -18.27
C GLY A 143 14.58 10.08 -18.22
N TYR A 144 14.97 9.14 -19.09
CA TYR A 144 14.44 7.77 -19.08
C TYR A 144 14.87 7.02 -17.81
N LEU A 145 16.13 7.14 -17.38
CA LEU A 145 16.64 6.52 -16.16
C LEU A 145 15.90 7.04 -14.91
N MET A 146 15.70 8.34 -14.80
CA MET A 146 14.95 8.95 -13.68
C MET A 146 13.48 8.53 -13.67
N SER A 147 12.87 8.43 -14.86
CA SER A 147 11.49 7.93 -14.99
C SER A 147 11.39 6.50 -14.45
N ARG A 148 12.24 5.58 -14.95
CA ARG A 148 12.30 4.17 -14.53
C ARG A 148 12.52 4.01 -13.03
N LEU A 149 13.50 4.72 -12.49
CA LEU A 149 13.82 4.68 -11.06
C LEU A 149 12.65 5.15 -10.19
N SER A 150 11.91 6.16 -10.64
CA SER A 150 10.77 6.70 -9.88
C SER A 150 9.47 5.93 -10.10
N SER A 151 9.29 5.28 -11.26
CA SER A 151 8.11 4.50 -11.62
C SER A 151 8.17 3.10 -11.04
N ASP A 152 9.31 2.44 -11.16
CA ASP A 152 9.45 1.02 -10.80
C ASP A 152 9.52 0.81 -9.28
N VAL A 153 9.85 1.86 -8.54
CA VAL A 153 9.85 1.85 -7.06
C VAL A 153 8.48 2.19 -6.48
N ARG A 154 7.62 2.89 -7.25
CA ARG A 154 6.25 3.27 -6.82
C ARG A 154 5.15 2.34 -7.35
N GLY A 155 5.37 1.68 -8.48
CA GLY A 155 4.43 0.77 -9.15
C GLY A 155 4.48 -0.64 -8.59
#